data_AF-A0A7R7B920-F1
#
_entry.id   AF-A0A7R7B920-F1
#
_cell.length_a   1.000
_cell.length_b   1.000
_cell.length_c   1.000
_cell.angle_alpha   90.00
_cell.angle_beta   90.00
_cell.angle_gamma   90.00
#
_symmetry.space_group_name_H-M   'P 1'
#
loop_
_entity.id
_entity.type
_entity.pdbx_description
1 polymer ?
#
loop_
_entity_poly.entity_id
_entity_poly.type
_entity_poly.pdbx_seq_one_letter_code
_entity_poly.pdbx_strand_id
1 'polypeptide(L)'
;MGLGPIDQALVDEGFRVFHAAAAILDPVLAQREWLVGNSVSYADFRMATFLPFNDAAGLPLDDYPSIRRWYDQLEAIDAWRDPFRGLEAPPLPRVKSYISDGRSGTAV
;
A
#
# COMPACT_ATOMS: atom_id res chain seq x y z
N MET A 1 -24.21 -3.25 -3.71
CA MET A 1 -23.48 -4.52 -3.90
C MET A 1 -22.02 -4.23 -3.64
N GLY A 2 -21.41 -4.95 -2.68
CA GLY A 2 -20.01 -4.76 -2.28
C GLY A 2 -19.03 -5.48 -3.21
N LEU A 3 -17.74 -5.39 -2.90
CA LEU A 3 -16.60 -5.92 -3.68
C LEU A 3 -16.52 -7.46 -3.76
N GLY A 4 -17.60 -8.18 -3.45
CA GLY A 4 -17.58 -9.63 -3.24
C GLY A 4 -16.97 -10.02 -1.88
N PRO A 5 -16.94 -11.32 -1.56
CA PRO A 5 -16.25 -11.82 -0.37
C PRO A 5 -14.74 -11.67 -0.51
N ILE A 6 -14.05 -11.46 0.63
CA ILE A 6 -12.57 -11.44 0.66
C ILE A 6 -12.05 -12.86 0.43
N ASP A 7 -11.18 -13.03 -0.56
CA ASP A 7 -10.45 -14.27 -0.78
C ASP A 7 -9.26 -14.36 0.19
N GLN A 8 -9.40 -15.19 1.23
CA GLN A 8 -8.37 -15.35 2.27
C GLN A 8 -7.07 -15.95 1.72
N ALA A 9 -7.12 -16.81 0.71
CA ALA A 9 -5.90 -17.41 0.16
C ALA A 9 -5.00 -16.37 -0.51
N LEU A 10 -5.60 -15.36 -1.15
CA LEU A 10 -4.85 -14.23 -1.71
C LEU A 10 -4.27 -13.31 -0.63
N VAL A 11 -4.98 -13.14 0.49
CA VAL A 11 -4.49 -12.38 1.65
C VAL A 11 -3.27 -13.07 2.26
N ASP A 12 -3.36 -14.38 2.52
CA ASP A 12 -2.27 -15.17 3.07
C ASP A 12 -1.03 -15.17 2.15
N GLU A 13 -1.24 -15.29 0.84
CA GLU A 13 -0.15 -15.17 -0.13
C GLU A 13 0.48 -13.78 -0.11
N GLY A 14 -0.33 -12.72 0.03
CA GLY A 14 0.14 -11.35 0.21
C GLY A 14 1.07 -11.21 1.42
N PHE A 15 0.68 -11.76 2.57
CA PHE A 15 1.53 -11.76 3.77
C PHE A 15 2.81 -12.58 3.57
N ARG A 16 2.73 -13.73 2.91
CA ARG A 16 3.92 -14.54 2.61
C ARG A 16 4.92 -13.78 1.74
N VAL A 17 4.44 -13.09 0.70
CA VAL A 17 5.28 -12.25 -0.18
C VAL A 17 5.87 -11.07 0.60
N PHE A 18 5.07 -10.42 1.45
CA PHE A 18 5.55 -9.34 2.31
C PHE A 18 6.70 -9.80 3.21
N HIS A 19 6.52 -10.90 3.96
CA HIS A 19 7.56 -11.41 4.85
C HIS A 19 8.86 -11.73 4.11
N ALA A 20 8.78 -12.35 2.92
CA ALA A 20 9.95 -12.65 2.11
C ALA A 20 10.70 -11.39 1.67
N ALA A 21 9.99 -10.35 1.25
CA ALA A 21 10.60 -9.08 0.87
C ALA A 21 11.16 -8.30 2.07
N ALA A 22 10.41 -8.27 3.18
CA ALA A 22 10.79 -7.58 4.41
C ALA A 22 12.03 -8.20 5.06
N ALA A 23 12.18 -9.53 5.02
CA ALA A 23 13.40 -10.21 5.47
C ALA A 23 14.66 -9.82 4.71
N ILE A 24 14.54 -9.33 3.47
CA ILE A 24 15.64 -8.81 2.67
C ILE A 24 15.86 -7.32 2.97
N LEU A 25 14.78 -6.55 3.06
CA LEU A 25 14.83 -5.10 3.21
C LEU A 25 15.28 -4.65 4.61
N ASP A 26 14.82 -5.33 5.67
CA ASP A 26 15.12 -4.93 7.04
C ASP A 26 16.63 -4.92 7.35
N PRO A 27 17.43 -5.94 7.01
CA PRO A 27 18.88 -5.90 7.21
C PRO A 27 19.60 -4.81 6.40
N VAL A 28 19.05 -4.43 5.24
CA VAL A 28 19.59 -3.31 4.44
C VAL A 28 19.34 -1.98 5.17
N LEU A 29 18.12 -1.79 5.68
CA LEU A 29 17.74 -0.59 6.45
C LEU A 29 18.30 -0.58 7.87
N ALA A 30 18.78 -1.70 8.39
CA ALA A 30 19.50 -1.74 9.66
C ALA A 30 20.86 -1.02 9.56
N GLN A 31 21.46 -0.98 8.37
CA GLN A 31 22.76 -0.37 8.11
C GLN A 31 22.66 1.01 7.44
N ARG A 32 21.44 1.45 7.11
CA ARG A 32 21.21 2.66 6.31
C ARG A 32 20.04 3.45 6.84
N GLU A 33 20.21 4.76 6.92
CA GLU A 33 19.12 5.65 7.32
C GLU A 33 18.00 5.69 6.25
N TRP A 34 18.40 5.82 4.99
CA TRP A 34 17.56 5.87 3.78
C TRP A 34 18.00 4.80 2.78
N LEU A 35 17.14 4.45 1.81
CA LEU A 35 17.45 3.35 0.87
C LEU A 35 18.71 3.60 0.03
N VAL A 36 18.92 4.84 -0.41
CA VAL A 36 20.03 5.25 -1.28
C VAL A 36 20.63 6.56 -0.81
N GLY A 37 21.97 6.59 -0.64
CA GLY A 37 22.70 7.79 -0.23
C GLY A 37 22.52 8.11 1.25
N ASN A 38 22.64 9.39 1.58
CA ASN A 38 22.66 9.91 2.95
C ASN A 38 21.47 10.83 3.27
N SER A 39 20.44 10.83 2.41
CA SER A 39 19.24 11.66 2.57
C SER A 39 18.05 10.96 1.92
N VAL A 40 16.82 11.32 2.34
CA VAL A 40 15.59 10.84 1.72
C VAL A 40 15.60 11.05 0.20
N SER A 41 15.10 10.08 -0.54
CA SER A 41 15.12 10.08 -1.99
C SER A 41 13.81 9.55 -2.58
N TYR A 42 13.68 9.63 -3.91
CA TYR A 42 12.58 9.01 -4.63
C TYR A 42 12.44 7.50 -4.35
N ALA A 43 13.54 6.80 -4.08
CA ALA A 43 13.50 5.37 -3.77
C ALA A 43 12.65 5.09 -2.52
N ASP A 44 12.79 5.94 -1.50
CA ASP A 44 12.07 5.79 -0.24
C ASP A 44 10.57 5.97 -0.45
N PHE A 45 10.18 7.07 -1.10
CA PHE A 45 8.77 7.34 -1.42
C PHE A 45 8.17 6.26 -2.30
N ARG A 46 8.88 5.81 -3.34
CA ARG A 46 8.41 4.77 -4.26
C ARG A 46 8.18 3.43 -3.56
N MET A 47 9.01 3.09 -2.58
CA MET A 47 8.88 1.85 -1.82
C MET A 47 7.80 1.94 -0.75
N ALA A 48 7.57 3.12 -0.16
CA ALA A 48 6.62 3.30 0.92
C ALA A 48 5.17 3.59 0.48
N THR A 49 4.89 3.77 -0.82
CA THR A 49 3.59 4.29 -1.31
C THR A 49 2.33 3.56 -0.83
N PHE A 50 2.44 2.29 -0.43
CA PHE A 50 1.30 1.50 0.06
C PHE A 50 1.16 1.52 1.58
N LEU A 51 2.20 1.92 2.32
CA LEU A 51 2.24 1.88 3.78
C LEU A 51 1.28 2.86 4.47
N PRO A 52 0.94 4.04 3.90
CA PRO A 52 -0.11 4.91 4.47
C PRO A 52 -1.48 4.25 4.63
N PHE A 53 -1.72 3.12 3.94
CA PHE A 53 -2.96 2.35 4.00
C PHE A 53 -2.84 1.10 4.89
N ASN A 54 -1.83 1.04 5.78
CA ASN A 54 -1.59 -0.15 6.58
C ASN A 54 -2.64 -0.39 7.67
N ASP A 55 -3.45 0.61 8.01
CA ASP A 55 -4.63 0.45 8.85
C ASP A 55 -5.66 -0.53 8.25
N ALA A 56 -5.77 -0.53 6.92
CA ALA A 56 -6.58 -1.47 6.17
C ALA A 56 -5.81 -2.74 5.77
N ALA A 57 -4.52 -2.62 5.41
CA ALA A 57 -3.74 -3.75 4.91
C ALA A 57 -3.25 -4.71 6.01
N GLY A 58 -3.02 -4.22 7.24
CA GLY A 58 -2.63 -5.05 8.38
C GLY A 58 -1.27 -5.73 8.24
N LEU A 59 -0.33 -5.17 7.48
CA LEU A 59 1.02 -5.73 7.33
C LEU A 59 1.75 -5.71 8.68
N PRO A 60 2.47 -6.80 9.04
CA PRO A 60 3.14 -6.94 10.33
C PRO A 60 4.47 -6.17 10.36
N LEU A 61 4.41 -4.84 10.31
CA LEU A 61 5.60 -3.98 10.30
C LEU A 61 6.43 -4.10 11.58
N ASP A 62 5.80 -4.42 12.71
CA ASP A 62 6.45 -4.50 14.02
C ASP A 62 7.41 -5.69 14.13
N ASP A 63 7.31 -6.69 13.24
CA ASP A 63 8.27 -7.79 13.12
C ASP A 63 9.60 -7.33 12.48
N TYR A 64 9.64 -6.13 11.90
CA TYR A 64 10.75 -5.60 11.11
C TYR A 64 11.13 -4.20 11.61
N PRO A 65 11.95 -4.09 12.67
CA PRO A 65 12.18 -2.84 13.38
C PRO A 65 12.89 -1.77 12.54
N SER A 66 13.73 -2.16 11.57
CA SER A 66 14.42 -1.22 10.69
C SER A 66 13.48 -0.64 9.63
N ILE A 67 12.56 -1.47 9.13
CA ILE A 67 11.46 -1.02 8.25
C ILE A 67 10.52 -0.09 9.02
N ARG A 68 10.15 -0.44 10.26
CA ARG A 68 9.34 0.40 11.15
C ARG A 68 9.97 1.78 11.34
N ARG A 69 11.24 1.84 11.77
CA ARG A 69 12.00 3.09 11.93
C ARG A 69 12.01 3.91 10.64
N TRP A 70 12.34 3.28 9.52
CA TRP A 70 12.40 3.96 8.22
C TRP A 70 11.05 4.57 7.84
N TYR A 71 9.95 3.83 8.06
CA TYR A 71 8.62 4.35 7.78
C TYR A 71 8.21 5.45 8.76
N ASP A 72 8.55 5.36 10.05
CA ASP A 72 8.37 6.46 11.02
C ASP A 72 9.03 7.76 10.57
N GLN A 73 10.23 7.67 9.99
CA GLN A 73 10.94 8.85 9.48
C GLN A 73 10.23 9.47 8.27
N LEU A 74 9.60 8.66 7.41
CA LEU A 74 8.76 9.17 6.32
C LEU A 74 7.49 9.83 6.87
N GLU A 75 6.83 9.21 7.84
CA GLU A 75 5.65 9.77 8.50
C GLU A 75 5.93 11.07 9.26
N ALA A 76 7.18 11.36 9.61
CA ALA A 76 7.57 12.66 10.16
C ALA A 76 7.53 13.80 9.13
N ILE A 77 7.47 13.50 7.82
CA ILE A 77 7.40 14.49 6.74
C ILE A 77 5.93 14.87 6.51
N ASP A 78 5.55 16.12 6.81
CA ASP A 78 4.15 16.57 6.71
C ASP A 78 3.52 16.38 5.32
N ALA A 79 4.29 16.68 4.26
CA ALA A 79 3.83 16.50 2.89
C ALA A 79 3.65 15.03 2.48
N TRP A 80 4.25 14.09 3.24
CA TRP A 80 4.05 12.66 3.05
C TRP A 80 2.86 12.15 3.87
N ARG A 81 2.79 12.53 5.14
CA ARG A 81 1.73 12.13 6.08
C ARG A 81 0.35 12.65 5.68
N ASP A 82 0.27 13.87 5.15
CA ASP A 82 -0.97 14.48 4.69
C ASP A 82 -0.75 15.16 3.32
N PRO A 83 -0.62 14.37 2.23
CA PRO A 83 -0.26 14.89 0.92
C PRO A 83 -1.37 15.69 0.25
N PHE A 84 -2.60 15.57 0.76
CA PHE A 84 -3.79 16.26 0.24
C PHE A 84 -4.23 17.43 1.11
N ARG A 85 -3.46 17.78 2.14
CA ARG A 85 -3.79 18.89 3.03
C ARG A 85 -4.07 20.17 2.25
N GLY A 86 -5.28 20.71 2.41
CA GLY A 86 -5.69 21.95 1.74
C GLY A 86 -6.13 21.77 0.27
N LEU A 87 -6.20 20.53 -0.23
CA LEU A 87 -6.83 20.22 -1.51
C LEU A 87 -8.30 19.86 -1.30
N GLU A 88 -9.19 20.51 -2.05
CA GLU A 88 -10.60 20.13 -2.13
C GLU A 88 -10.79 19.21 -3.33
N ALA A 89 -11.09 17.94 -3.07
CA ALA A 89 -11.46 17.00 -4.12
C ALA A 89 -12.98 17.12 -4.41
N PRO A 90 -13.40 17.28 -5.68
CA PRO A 90 -14.82 17.21 -6.03
C PRO A 90 -15.37 15.80 -5.75
N PRO A 91 -16.68 15.66 -5.49
CA PRO A 91 -17.29 14.35 -5.29
C PRO A 91 -17.05 13.45 -6.51
N LEU A 92 -16.55 12.23 -6.28
CA LEU A 92 -16.33 11.28 -7.35
C LEU A 92 -17.68 10.92 -8.02
N PRO A 93 -17.74 10.86 -9.36
CA PRO A 93 -18.93 10.40 -10.05
C PRO A 93 -19.25 8.96 -9.64
N ARG A 94 -20.55 8.63 -9.55
CA ARG A 94 -20.98 7.27 -9.20
C ARG A 94 -20.43 6.28 -10.24
N VAL A 95 -19.73 5.26 -9.78
CA VAL A 95 -19.32 4.13 -10.63
C VAL A 95 -20.59 3.47 -11.16
N LYS A 96 -20.74 3.39 -12.48
CA LYS A 96 -21.86 2.67 -13.10
C LYS A 96 -21.72 1.18 -12.75
N SER A 97 -22.70 0.62 -12.06
CA SER A 97 -22.76 -0.83 -11.87
C SER A 97 -23.11 -1.49 -13.20
N TYR A 98 -22.13 -2.07 -13.89
CA TYR A 98 -22.41 -2.95 -15.02
C TYR A 98 -22.90 -4.28 -14.46
N ILE A 99 -24.22 -4.43 -14.35
CA ILE A 99 -24.83 -5.75 -14.20
C ILE A 99 -24.64 -6.44 -15.55
N SER A 100 -23.84 -7.52 -15.59
CA SER A 100 -23.86 -8.46 -16.70
C SER A 100 -25.19 -9.20 -16.65
N ASP A 101 -26.20 -8.65 -17.32
CA ASP A 101 -27.48 -9.33 -17.46
C ASP A 101 -27.25 -10.54 -18.39
N GLY A 102 -27.37 -11.73 -17.81
CA GLY A 102 -27.28 -12.98 -18.54
C GLY A 102 -28.46 -13.10 -19.49
N ARG A 103 -28.31 -12.64 -20.73
CA ARG A 103 -29.12 -13.10 -21.86
C ARG A 103 -28.23 -13.46 -23.05
N SER A 104 -28.05 -14.77 -23.19
CA SER A 104 -27.95 -15.43 -24.48
C SER A 104 -29.09 -14.94 -25.38
N GLY A 105 -28.73 -14.22 -26.44
CA GLY A 105 -29.64 -13.78 -27.50
C GLY A 105 -28.92 -13.94 -28.83
N THR A 106 -29.36 -14.95 -29.58
CA THR A 106 -28.91 -15.38 -30.91
C THR A 106 -28.81 -14.24 -31.91
N ALA A 107 -27.67 -14.12 -32.59
CA ALA A 107 -27.54 -13.34 -33.81
C ALA A 107 -28.27 -14.06 -34.96
N VAL A 108 -29.11 -13.32 -35.67
CA VAL A 108 -29.58 -13.65 -37.04
C VAL A 108 -28.80 -12.77 -37.99
#